data_AF-A0A432T6S5-F1
#
_entry.id   AF-A0A432T6S5-F1
#
_cell.length_a   1.000
_cell.length_b   1.000
_cell.length_c   1.000
_cell.angle_alpha   90.00
_cell.angle_beta   90.00
_cell.angle_gamma   90.00
#
_symmetry.space_group_name_H-M   'P 1'
#
loop_
_entity.id
_entity.type
_entity.pdbx_description
1 polymer ?
#
loop_
_entity_poly.entity_id
_entity_poly.type
_entity_poly.pdbx_seq_one_letter_code
_entity_poly.pdbx_strand_id
1 'polypeptide(L)'
;MKNFFYLEGAYLILGGIILLITLYVTTRPFMGKEAVKKGMLGVSLVLALMIAAHYWITTKRIDEVRRAFSQDMPVICESRMQRKVAQSVIIQRSKGWTLKDDNFVSPYYTRPFFIARCIVK
;
A
#
# COMPACT_ATOMS: atom_id res chain seq x y z
N MET A 1 5.64 -1.49 -11.78
CA MET A 1 6.16 -2.77 -11.23
C MET A 1 7.37 -2.60 -10.30
N LYS A 2 8.20 -1.54 -10.41
CA LYS A 2 9.45 -1.42 -9.64
C LYS A 2 9.33 -1.59 -8.11
N ASN A 3 8.18 -1.31 -7.51
CA ASN A 3 8.01 -1.38 -6.06
C ASN A 3 6.85 -2.32 -5.62
N PHE A 4 6.46 -3.34 -6.39
CA PHE A 4 5.41 -4.30 -5.96
C PHE A 4 5.72 -4.91 -4.60
N PHE A 5 6.91 -5.50 -4.44
CA PHE A 5 7.32 -6.11 -3.17
C PHE A 5 7.48 -5.10 -2.03
N TYR A 6 7.82 -3.84 -2.34
CA TYR A 6 7.91 -2.79 -1.33
C TYR A 6 6.53 -2.32 -0.85
N LEU A 7 5.57 -2.17 -1.78
CA LEU A 7 4.20 -1.74 -1.48
C LEU A 7 3.37 -2.85 -0.83
N GLU A 8 3.49 -4.07 -1.33
CA GLU A 8 2.65 -5.21 -0.92
C GLU A 8 3.35 -6.18 0.02
N GLY A 9 4.62 -5.93 0.39
CA GLY A 9 5.43 -6.87 1.19
C GLY A 9 4.74 -7.31 2.49
N ALA A 10 4.07 -6.38 3.19
CA ALA A 10 3.29 -6.71 4.38
C ALA A 10 2.11 -7.65 4.07
N TYR A 11 1.37 -7.41 2.98
CA TYR A 11 0.25 -8.27 2.57
C TYR A 11 0.71 -9.63 2.06
N LEU A 12 1.88 -9.72 1.42
CA LEU A 12 2.48 -11.00 1.04
C LEU A 12 2.85 -11.85 2.26
N ILE A 13 3.44 -11.23 3.30
CA ILE A 13 3.76 -11.92 4.55
C ILE A 13 2.48 -12.40 5.25
N LEU A 14 1.49 -11.52 5.39
CA LEU A 14 0.19 -11.86 5.99
C LEU A 14 -0.52 -12.97 5.19
N GLY A 15 -0.51 -12.89 3.86
CA GLY A 15 -1.04 -13.93 2.98
C GLY A 15 -0.35 -15.28 3.20
N GLY A 16 0.98 -15.29 3.36
CA GLY A 16 1.73 -16.49 3.70
C GLY A 16 1.31 -17.10 5.03
N ILE A 17 1.13 -16.28 6.08
CA ILE A 17 0.64 -16.74 7.39
C ILE A 17 -0.77 -17.35 7.26
N ILE A 18 -1.66 -16.69 6.52
CA ILE A 18 -3.03 -17.19 6.26
C ILE A 18 -2.98 -18.55 5.56
N LEU A 19 -2.09 -18.75 4.59
CA LEU A 19 -1.94 -20.03 3.90
C LEU A 19 -1.39 -21.13 4.81
N LEU A 20 -0.46 -20.81 5.72
CA LEU A 20 0.03 -21.76 6.72
C LEU A 20 -1.08 -22.19 7.69
N ILE A 21 -1.89 -21.24 8.16
CA ILE A 21 -3.06 -21.54 9.00
C ILE A 21 -4.06 -22.39 8.21
N THR A 22 -4.31 -22.05 6.95
CA THR A 22 -5.21 -22.82 6.07
C THR A 22 -4.72 -24.25 5.93
N LEU A 23 -3.43 -24.47 5.67
CA LEU A 23 -2.83 -25.79 5.59
C LEU A 23 -2.98 -26.57 6.91
N TYR A 24 -2.71 -25.92 8.04
CA TYR A 24 -2.83 -26.55 9.35
C TYR A 24 -4.28 -26.96 9.67
N VAL A 25 -5.25 -26.08 9.40
CA VAL A 25 -6.67 -26.37 9.67
C VAL A 25 -7.22 -27.43 8.73
N THR A 26 -6.85 -27.39 7.44
CA THR A 26 -7.37 -28.33 6.44
C THR A 26 -6.82 -29.76 6.55
N THR A 27 -5.73 -29.96 7.29
CA THR A 27 -5.15 -31.28 7.58
C THR A 27 -5.73 -31.96 8.83
N ARG A 28 -6.65 -31.31 9.54
CA ARG A 28 -7.27 -31.88 10.75
C ARG A 28 -8.18 -33.09 10.42
N PRO A 29 -8.29 -34.07 11.33
CA PRO A 29 -8.99 -35.34 11.06
C PRO A 29 -10.51 -35.20 10.84
N PHE A 30 -11.10 -34.08 11.26
CA PHE A 30 -12.52 -33.78 11.05
C PHE A 30 -12.80 -33.07 9.72
N MET A 31 -11.77 -32.77 8.91
CA MET A 31 -11.92 -32.14 7.61
C MET A 31 -12.10 -33.18 6.50
N GLY A 32 -12.85 -32.82 5.44
CA GLY A 32 -13.05 -33.72 4.30
C GLY A 32 -11.76 -34.04 3.53
N LYS A 33 -11.73 -35.18 2.83
CA LYS A 33 -10.53 -35.68 2.09
C LYS A 33 -9.94 -34.67 1.10
N GLU A 34 -10.77 -33.81 0.51
CA GLU A 34 -10.36 -32.78 -0.47
C GLU A 34 -10.15 -31.38 0.14
N ALA A 35 -10.22 -31.25 1.47
CA ALA A 35 -10.22 -29.95 2.14
C ALA A 35 -8.93 -29.16 1.91
N VAL A 36 -7.77 -29.83 1.91
CA VAL A 36 -6.47 -29.18 1.67
C VAL A 36 -6.44 -28.58 0.26
N LYS A 37 -6.77 -29.36 -0.77
CA LYS A 37 -6.75 -28.91 -2.16
C LYS A 37 -7.72 -27.74 -2.38
N LYS A 38 -8.97 -27.88 -1.93
CA LYS A 38 -10.00 -26.84 -2.10
C LYS A 38 -9.69 -25.58 -1.28
N GLY A 39 -9.26 -25.75 -0.04
CA GLY A 39 -8.91 -24.65 0.85
C GLY A 39 -7.70 -23.86 0.35
N MET A 40 -6.61 -24.56 0.01
CA MET A 40 -5.40 -23.90 -0.49
C MET A 40 -5.66 -23.18 -1.82
N LEU A 41 -6.37 -23.79 -2.77
CA LEU A 41 -6.72 -23.13 -4.04
C LEU A 41 -7.63 -21.93 -3.83
N GLY A 42 -8.70 -22.08 -3.06
CA GLY A 42 -9.67 -21.02 -2.82
C GLY A 42 -9.07 -19.83 -2.08
N VAL A 43 -8.36 -20.08 -0.98
CA VAL A 43 -7.71 -19.02 -0.19
C VAL A 43 -6.61 -18.33 -1.00
N SER A 44 -5.78 -19.08 -1.73
CA SER A 44 -4.74 -18.49 -2.58
C SER A 44 -5.33 -17.58 -3.66
N LEU A 45 -6.43 -18.00 -4.30
CA LEU A 45 -7.10 -17.20 -5.32
C LEU A 45 -7.63 -15.88 -4.75
N VAL A 46 -8.31 -15.93 -3.60
CA VAL A 46 -8.84 -14.73 -2.96
C VAL A 46 -7.72 -13.79 -2.55
N LEU A 47 -6.65 -14.30 -1.93
CA LEU A 47 -5.49 -13.50 -1.56
C LEU A 47 -4.83 -12.85 -2.77
N ALA A 48 -4.65 -13.60 -3.87
CA ALA A 48 -4.07 -13.08 -5.10
C ALA A 48 -4.90 -11.94 -5.69
N LEU A 49 -6.22 -12.09 -5.76
CA LEU A 49 -7.13 -11.06 -6.26
C LEU A 49 -7.10 -9.79 -5.39
N MET A 50 -7.12 -9.95 -4.06
CA MET A 50 -7.08 -8.83 -3.13
C MET A 50 -5.76 -8.06 -3.19
N ILE A 51 -4.62 -8.77 -3.25
CA ILE A 51 -3.30 -8.14 -3.38
C ILE A 51 -3.17 -7.43 -4.73
N ALA A 52 -3.63 -8.05 -5.82
CA ALA A 52 -3.62 -7.44 -7.14
C ALA A 52 -4.48 -6.18 -7.20
N ALA A 53 -5.70 -6.23 -6.65
CA ALA A 53 -6.60 -5.08 -6.59
C ALA A 53 -6.00 -3.94 -5.75
N HIS A 54 -5.46 -4.25 -4.58
CA HIS A 54 -4.81 -3.28 -3.70
C HIS A 54 -3.63 -2.58 -4.40
N TYR A 55 -2.75 -3.35 -5.04
CA TYR A 55 -1.61 -2.83 -5.78
C TYR A 55 -2.05 -1.92 -6.94
N TRP A 56 -3.07 -2.34 -7.69
CA TRP A 56 -3.60 -1.57 -8.81
C TRP A 56 -4.17 -0.22 -8.36
N ILE A 57 -5.00 -0.20 -7.31
CA ILE A 57 -5.57 1.04 -6.75
C ILE A 57 -4.44 1.95 -6.23
N THR A 58 -3.46 1.38 -5.53
CA THR A 58 -2.35 2.14 -4.94
C THR A 58 -1.48 2.78 -6.02
N THR A 59 -1.10 2.03 -7.05
CA THR A 59 -0.27 2.57 -8.15
C THR A 59 -1.00 3.63 -8.96
N LYS A 60 -2.30 3.43 -9.25
CA LYS A 60 -3.13 4.42 -9.91
C LYS A 60 -3.17 5.75 -9.14
N ARG A 61 -3.36 5.69 -7.82
CA ARG A 61 -3.33 6.87 -6.94
C ARG A 61 -1.97 7.57 -6.96
N ILE A 62 -0.88 6.81 -6.89
CA ILE A 62 0.49 7.36 -6.96
C ILE A 62 0.70 8.13 -8.25
N ASP A 63 0.28 7.57 -9.39
CA ASP A 63 0.43 8.20 -10.70
C ASP A 63 -0.43 9.46 -10.84
N GLU A 64 -1.63 9.45 -10.26
CA GLU A 64 -2.50 10.63 -10.18
C GLU A 64 -1.86 11.75 -9.36
N VAL A 65 -1.39 11.43 -8.15
CA VAL A 65 -0.69 12.39 -7.27
C VAL A 65 0.57 12.94 -7.94
N ARG A 66 1.35 12.10 -8.63
CA ARG A 66 2.56 12.52 -9.34
C ARG A 66 2.24 13.52 -10.43
N ARG A 67 1.20 13.25 -11.22
CA ARG A 67 0.72 14.16 -12.27
C ARG A 67 0.24 15.48 -11.66
N ALA A 68 -0.59 15.43 -10.62
CA ALA A 68 -1.06 16.63 -9.93
C ALA A 68 0.09 17.50 -9.41
N PHE A 69 1.05 16.89 -8.72
CA PHE A 69 2.23 17.59 -8.23
C PHE A 69 3.07 18.20 -9.36
N SER A 70 3.23 17.50 -10.48
CA SER A 70 3.98 18.01 -11.65
C SER A 70 3.32 19.23 -12.29
N GLN A 71 2.01 19.35 -12.16
CA GLN A 71 1.17 20.47 -12.62
C GLN A 71 1.03 21.58 -11.56
N ASP A 72 1.83 21.54 -10.49
CA ASP A 72 1.75 22.45 -9.34
C ASP A 72 0.39 22.45 -8.63
N MET A 73 -0.40 21.38 -8.78
CA MET A 73 -1.66 21.23 -8.04
C MET A 73 -1.38 20.83 -6.58
N PRO A 74 -2.21 21.30 -5.63
CA PRO A 74 -2.07 20.93 -4.23
C PRO A 74 -2.39 19.45 -4.01
N VAL A 75 -1.46 18.74 -3.37
CA VAL A 75 -1.61 17.35 -2.94
C VAL A 75 -1.67 17.31 -1.42
N ILE A 76 -2.53 16.47 -0.86
CA ILE A 76 -2.65 16.30 0.59
C ILE A 76 -1.94 15.00 0.97
N CYS A 77 -0.97 15.08 1.88
CA CYS A 77 -0.23 13.92 2.37
C CYS A 77 -0.43 13.75 3.88
N GLU A 78 -0.63 12.52 4.34
CA GLU A 78 -0.78 12.24 5.77
C GLU A 78 0.57 12.33 6.52
N SER A 79 0.60 13.09 7.61
CA SER A 79 1.77 13.22 8.50
C SER A 79 1.73 12.21 9.63
N ARG A 80 2.80 11.43 9.78
CA ARG A 80 3.00 10.51 10.91
C ARG A 80 3.42 11.22 12.21
N MET A 81 3.60 12.54 12.19
CA MET A 81 4.36 13.23 13.23
C MET A 81 3.60 13.41 14.54
N GLN A 82 2.27 13.61 14.52
CA GLN A 82 1.48 13.75 15.75
C GLN A 82 0.04 13.28 15.54
N ARG A 83 -0.41 12.34 16.39
CA ARG A 83 -1.83 11.89 16.46
C ARG A 83 -2.83 13.02 16.80
N LYS A 84 -2.37 14.25 17.07
CA LYS A 84 -3.20 15.29 17.73
C LYS A 84 -3.38 16.62 17.00
N VAL A 85 -2.48 17.11 16.15
CA VAL A 85 -2.69 18.41 15.45
C VAL A 85 -2.00 18.42 14.09
N ALA A 86 -2.79 18.58 13.02
CA ALA A 86 -2.46 18.48 11.58
C ALA A 86 -2.08 17.06 11.08
N GLN A 87 -3.09 16.20 10.94
CA GLN A 87 -2.97 14.88 10.29
C GLN A 87 -2.50 14.95 8.83
N SER A 88 -2.60 16.11 8.17
CA SER A 88 -2.34 16.25 6.75
C SER A 88 -1.56 17.51 6.40
N VAL A 89 -0.60 17.39 5.50
CA VAL A 89 0.22 18.50 4.96
C VAL A 89 -0.15 18.71 3.49
N ILE A 90 -0.29 19.97 3.08
CA ILE A 90 -0.47 20.33 1.68
C ILE A 90 0.91 20.47 1.04
N ILE A 91 1.17 19.62 0.07
CA ILE A 91 2.41 19.54 -0.71
C ILE A 91 2.15 20.12 -2.09
N GLN A 92 3.00 21.05 -2.51
CA GLN A 92 2.90 21.76 -3.78
C GLN A 92 4.29 22.21 -4.22
N ARG A 93 4.59 22.12 -5.52
CA ARG A 93 5.95 22.36 -6.04
C ARG A 93 6.40 23.80 -5.83
N SER A 94 5.51 24.77 -6.03
CA SER A 94 5.72 26.20 -5.78
C SER A 94 5.98 26.53 -4.29
N LYS A 95 5.65 25.62 -3.37
CA LYS A 95 5.90 25.77 -1.92
C LYS A 95 7.19 25.11 -1.45
N GLY A 96 8.16 24.90 -2.35
CA GLY A 96 9.48 24.39 -1.99
C GLY A 96 9.52 22.89 -1.71
N TRP A 97 8.61 22.12 -2.32
CA TRP A 97 8.65 20.66 -2.31
C TRP A 97 9.26 20.12 -3.59
N THR A 98 10.00 19.02 -3.48
CA THR A 98 10.52 18.24 -4.61
C THR A 98 10.21 16.77 -4.44
N LEU A 99 10.10 16.03 -5.55
CA LEU A 99 9.87 14.59 -5.55
C LEU A 99 11.19 13.87 -5.80
N LYS A 100 11.64 13.06 -4.84
CA LYS A 100 12.85 12.23 -4.92
C LYS A 100 12.52 10.81 -4.48
N ASP A 101 12.78 9.82 -5.35
CA ASP A 101 12.59 8.39 -5.05
C ASP A 101 11.23 8.09 -4.39
N ASP A 102 10.14 8.53 -5.02
CA ASP A 102 8.75 8.40 -4.54
C ASP A 102 8.43 9.13 -3.22
N ASN A 103 9.31 10.01 -2.76
CA ASN A 103 9.14 10.80 -1.55
C ASN A 103 9.10 12.29 -1.86
N PHE A 104 8.13 13.00 -1.29
CA PHE A 104 8.14 14.45 -1.24
C PHE A 104 9.08 14.92 -0.13
N VAL A 105 10.05 15.74 -0.50
CA VAL A 105 11.05 16.34 0.40
C VAL A 105 11.00 17.86 0.30
N SER A 106 11.29 18.53 1.40
CA SER A 106 11.33 19.99 1.46
C SER A 106 12.38 20.41 2.49
N PRO A 107 13.14 21.49 2.27
CA PRO A 107 14.07 22.02 3.27
C PRO A 107 13.37 22.49 4.54
N TYR A 108 12.06 22.75 4.49
CA TYR A 108 11.27 23.19 5.64
C TYR A 108 10.73 22.05 6.50
N TYR A 109 10.90 20.79 6.08
CA TYR A 109 10.37 19.62 6.77
C TYR A 109 11.48 18.61 7.02
N THR A 110 11.59 18.15 8.26
CA THR A 110 12.63 17.20 8.68
C THR A 110 12.44 15.79 8.13
N ARG A 111 11.23 15.43 7.68
CA ARG A 111 10.92 14.07 7.20
C ARG A 111 10.28 14.07 5.82
N PRO A 112 10.64 13.09 4.95
CA PRO A 112 9.98 12.87 3.68
C PRO A 112 8.55 12.34 3.84
N PHE A 113 7.70 12.63 2.85
CA PHE A 113 6.36 12.09 2.72
C PHE A 113 6.27 11.13 1.54
N PHE A 114 5.98 9.86 1.82
CA PHE A 114 5.87 8.86 0.77
C PHE A 114 4.60 9.07 -0.06
N ILE A 115 4.76 9.16 -1.39
CA ILE A 115 3.68 9.51 -2.34
C ILE A 115 2.46 8.59 -2.25
N ALA A 116 2.65 7.31 -1.89
CA ALA A 116 1.55 6.37 -1.75
C ALA A 116 0.57 6.76 -0.63
N ARG A 117 0.92 7.66 0.28
CA ARG A 117 0.06 8.14 1.39
C ARG A 117 -0.56 9.51 1.12
N CYS A 118 -0.55 9.91 -0.13
CA CYS A 118 -1.05 11.20 -0.56
C CYS A 118 -2.27 11.03 -1.47
N ILE A 119 -3.08 12.08 -1.55
CA ILE A 119 -4.26 12.19 -2.42
C ILE A 119 -4.25 13.56 -3.09
N VAL A 120 -4.87 13.66 -4.26
CA VAL A 120 -5.14 14.95 -4.89
C VAL A 120 -6.28 15.62 -4.12
N LYS A 121 -6.14 16.93 -3.87
CA LYS A 121 -7.18 17.73 -3.20
C LYS A 121 -8.41 17.92 -4.08
#